data_AF-A0A0R3WQ92-F1
#
_entry.id   AF-A0A0R3WQ92-F1
#
_cell.length_a   1.000
_cell.length_b   1.000
_cell.length_c   1.000
_cell.angle_alpha   90.00
_cell.angle_beta   90.00
_cell.angle_gamma   90.00
#
_symmetry.space_group_name_H-M   'P 1'
#
loop_
_entity.id
_entity.type
_entity.pdbx_description
1 polymer ?
#
loop_
_entity_poly.entity_id
_entity_poly.type
_entity_poly.pdbx_seq_one_letter_code
_entity_poly.pdbx_strand_id
1 'polypeptide(L)'
;MSAVTRILSEGETDRISGAGEGSPVVEYWLVTDYLAFGSVYDYIHDRELSWGQMLWIAMGMARGLSYLHTELPRTVSQYPKPSIAHRDFKSRNVLLKPDLTPCISDLGLATRLETGRGFGDAHLQVGTARYMAPEVLDGAIQFTRDAFLRIDVYALGLVIWELMTRAHGPSDIPPDENAPPRLPPYMAPFEAEVGPIPTMDKLQHYVAKLKNRPRARPWWEKDQVSECY
;
A
#
# COMPACT_ATOMS: atom_id res chain seq x y z
N MET A 1 20.40 -2.04 -13.21
CA MET A 1 19.26 -2.15 -14.15
C MET A 1 18.20 -1.15 -13.72
N SER A 2 17.41 -0.60 -14.64
CA SER A 2 16.33 0.35 -14.34
C SER A 2 14.98 -0.31 -14.60
N ALA A 3 13.97 0.00 -13.79
CA ALA A 3 12.58 -0.39 -14.03
C ALA A 3 11.94 0.65 -14.96
N VAL A 4 11.14 0.18 -15.92
CA VAL A 4 10.53 1.03 -16.94
C VAL A 4 9.04 0.78 -16.95
N THR A 5 8.25 1.81 -16.61
CA THR A 5 6.79 1.75 -16.61
C THR A 5 6.25 2.64 -17.73
N ARG A 6 5.43 2.07 -18.61
CA ARG A 6 4.68 2.83 -19.62
C ARG A 6 3.50 3.53 -18.94
N ILE A 7 3.41 4.83 -19.09
CA ILE A 7 2.27 5.64 -18.66
C ILE A 7 1.31 5.70 -19.87
N LEU A 8 0.13 5.12 -19.73
CA LEU A 8 -0.93 5.22 -20.74
C LEU A 8 -1.49 6.64 -20.72
N SER A 9 -1.64 7.26 -21.90
CA SER A 9 -2.37 8.53 -22.03
C SER A 9 -3.85 8.25 -22.25
N GLU A 10 -4.72 9.18 -21.82
CA GLU A 10 -6.19 9.07 -21.91
C GLU A 10 -6.73 8.88 -23.35
N GLY A 11 -5.90 9.02 -24.39
CA GLY A 11 -6.30 8.85 -25.79
C GLY A 11 -6.20 7.43 -26.36
N GLU A 12 -5.73 6.43 -25.59
CA GLU A 12 -5.52 5.07 -26.10
C GLU A 12 -6.75 4.15 -25.91
N THR A 13 -7.68 4.49 -25.00
CA THR A 13 -8.91 3.71 -24.75
C THR A 13 -10.02 3.94 -25.78
N ASP A 14 -10.00 5.05 -26.52
CA ASP A 14 -11.06 5.44 -27.46
C ASP A 14 -10.84 4.96 -28.92
N ARG A 15 -9.72 4.30 -29.22
CA ARG A 15 -9.34 3.95 -30.61
C ARG A 15 -9.82 2.59 -31.12
N ILE A 16 -10.68 1.87 -30.38
CA ILE A 16 -11.24 0.59 -30.86
C ILE A 16 -12.36 0.81 -31.91
N SER A 17 -12.84 2.05 -32.11
CA SER A 17 -13.85 2.35 -33.14
C SER A 17 -13.47 3.51 -34.06
N GLY A 18 -13.08 3.21 -35.30
CA GLY A 18 -13.26 4.11 -36.43
C GLY A 18 -12.00 4.77 -36.99
N ALA A 19 -11.81 4.59 -38.30
CA ALA A 19 -10.71 5.12 -39.10
C ALA A 19 -10.67 6.66 -39.16
N GLY A 20 -9.47 7.22 -38.98
CA GLY A 20 -9.13 8.62 -39.24
C GLY A 20 -7.63 8.81 -39.00
N GLU A 21 -6.94 9.51 -39.91
CA GLU A 21 -5.48 9.72 -39.91
C GLU A 21 -4.92 10.00 -38.50
N GLY A 22 -4.14 9.04 -38.00
CA GLY A 22 -3.74 9.00 -36.61
C GLY A 22 -2.75 10.10 -36.26
N SER A 23 -3.16 11.01 -35.39
CA SER A 23 -2.23 11.80 -34.58
C SER A 23 -1.17 10.88 -33.96
N PRO A 24 0.12 11.28 -33.95
CA PRO A 24 1.21 10.42 -33.49
C PRO A 24 0.89 9.92 -32.07
N VAL A 25 0.98 8.61 -31.87
CA VAL A 25 0.83 8.01 -30.55
C VAL A 25 1.98 8.53 -29.69
N VAL A 26 1.67 9.40 -28.74
CA VAL A 26 2.64 9.89 -27.76
C VAL A 26 2.71 8.85 -26.65
N GLU A 27 3.87 8.19 -26.54
CA GLU A 27 4.15 7.29 -25.44
C GLU A 27 4.87 8.03 -24.32
N TYR A 28 4.38 7.87 -23.10
CA TYR A 28 5.02 8.39 -21.90
C TYR A 28 5.66 7.24 -21.14
N TRP A 29 6.93 7.42 -20.74
CA TRP A 29 7.71 6.41 -20.03
C TRP A 29 8.28 7.01 -18.75
N LEU A 30 8.12 6.31 -17.63
CA LEU A 30 8.78 6.63 -16.38
C LEU A 30 9.85 5.58 -16.09
N VAL A 31 11.10 6.03 -15.95
CA VAL A 31 12.24 5.17 -15.65
C VAL A 31 12.66 5.41 -14.20
N THR A 32 12.67 4.35 -13.39
CA THR A 32 13.09 4.39 -11.99
C THR A 32 14.15 3.34 -11.71
N ASP A 33 14.69 3.33 -10.49
CA ASP A 33 15.57 2.25 -10.06
C ASP A 33 14.84 0.90 -10.09
N TYR A 34 15.53 -0.15 -10.53
CA TYR A 34 15.02 -1.52 -10.45
C TYR A 34 15.38 -2.13 -9.09
N LEU A 35 14.35 -2.59 -8.37
CA LEU A 35 14.48 -3.25 -7.09
C LEU A 35 14.18 -4.74 -7.24
N ALA A 36 15.23 -5.57 -7.19
CA ALA A 36 15.17 -6.98 -7.57
C ALA A 36 14.30 -7.86 -6.67
N PHE A 37 14.02 -7.43 -5.44
CA PHE A 37 13.08 -8.12 -4.55
C PHE A 37 11.62 -7.79 -4.85
N GLY A 38 11.36 -6.94 -5.84
CA GLY A 38 10.00 -6.56 -6.23
C GLY A 38 9.28 -5.82 -5.11
N SER A 39 7.97 -6.00 -5.06
CA SER A 39 7.12 -5.43 -4.03
C SER A 39 7.10 -6.26 -2.74
N VAL A 40 6.63 -5.67 -1.65
CA VAL A 40 6.35 -6.39 -0.40
C VAL A 40 5.40 -7.55 -0.67
N TYR A 41 4.39 -7.34 -1.52
CA TYR A 41 3.52 -8.42 -1.98
C TYR A 41 4.33 -9.57 -2.58
N ASP A 42 5.19 -9.29 -3.57
CA ASP A 42 5.95 -10.34 -4.28
C ASP A 42 6.87 -11.09 -3.31
N TYR A 43 7.49 -10.36 -2.38
CA TYR A 43 8.39 -10.93 -1.40
C TYR A 43 7.70 -11.87 -0.41
N ILE A 44 6.59 -11.45 0.20
CA ILE A 44 5.91 -12.23 1.24
C ILE A 44 4.95 -13.30 0.69
N HIS A 45 4.67 -13.27 -0.62
CA HIS A 45 3.89 -14.30 -1.28
C HIS A 45 4.63 -15.65 -1.23
N ASP A 46 5.93 -15.61 -1.51
CA ASP A 46 6.76 -16.82 -1.64
C ASP A 46 7.70 -17.04 -0.44
N ARG A 47 7.90 -16.02 0.41
CA ARG A 47 8.85 -16.08 1.53
C ARG A 47 8.18 -15.87 2.88
N GLU A 48 8.84 -16.35 3.92
CA GLU A 48 8.50 -16.11 5.31
C GLU A 48 9.51 -15.13 5.90
N LEU A 49 9.05 -14.29 6.82
CA LEU A 49 9.85 -13.28 7.49
C LEU A 49 10.22 -13.76 8.89
N SER A 50 11.43 -13.45 9.33
CA SER A 50 11.71 -13.39 10.77
C SER A 50 10.97 -12.20 11.39
N TRP A 51 10.76 -12.25 12.71
CA TRP A 51 10.19 -11.14 13.45
C TRP A 51 10.94 -9.82 13.23
N GLY A 52 12.28 -9.88 13.24
CA GLY A 52 13.13 -8.70 13.00
C GLY A 52 12.98 -8.11 11.60
N GLN A 53 12.88 -8.96 10.57
CA GLN A 53 12.64 -8.51 9.19
C GLN A 53 11.25 -7.86 9.05
N MET A 54 10.23 -8.47 9.66
CA MET A 54 8.88 -7.90 9.69
C MET A 54 8.89 -6.49 10.30
N LEU A 55 9.50 -6.32 11.48
CA LEU A 55 9.60 -5.01 12.14
C LEU A 55 10.39 -4.00 11.32
N TRP A 56 11.48 -4.44 10.68
CA TRP A 56 12.31 -3.58 9.81
C TRP A 56 11.50 -3.00 8.65
N ILE A 57 10.75 -3.86 7.94
CA ILE A 57 9.90 -3.47 6.82
C ILE A 57 8.73 -2.59 7.33
N ALA A 58 8.04 -2.99 8.40
CA ALA A 58 6.93 -2.21 8.96
C ALA A 58 7.36 -0.79 9.38
N MET A 59 8.49 -0.67 10.08
CA MET A 59 9.04 0.62 10.51
C MET A 59 9.48 1.47 9.33
N GLY A 60 10.12 0.87 8.32
CA GLY A 60 10.53 1.59 7.11
C GLY A 60 9.33 2.13 6.32
N MET A 61 8.25 1.35 6.18
CA MET A 61 7.01 1.79 5.54
C MET A 61 6.38 2.96 6.30
N ALA A 62 6.28 2.86 7.63
CA ALA A 62 5.74 3.93 8.47
C ALA A 62 6.56 5.22 8.36
N ARG A 63 7.89 5.13 8.32
CA ARG A 63 8.79 6.28 8.10
C ARG A 63 8.59 6.90 6.72
N GLY A 64 8.51 6.09 5.67
CA GLY A 64 8.26 6.55 4.31
C GLY A 64 6.92 7.27 4.18
N LEU A 65 5.87 6.69 4.77
CA LEU A 65 4.52 7.27 4.71
C LEU A 65 4.43 8.56 5.53
N SER A 66 5.02 8.56 6.72
CA SER A 66 5.17 9.76 7.54
C SER A 66 5.92 10.87 6.80
N TYR A 67 6.98 10.53 6.04
CA TYR A 67 7.66 11.49 5.18
C TYR A 67 6.74 12.06 4.09
N LEU A 68 5.94 11.23 3.40
CA LEU A 68 4.95 11.72 2.44
C LEU A 68 3.94 12.67 3.08
N HIS A 69 3.43 12.30 4.26
CA HIS A 69 2.40 13.04 4.99
C HIS A 69 2.91 14.34 5.60
N THR A 70 4.18 14.42 5.95
CA THR A 70 4.78 15.60 6.58
C THR A 70 4.91 16.74 5.58
N GLU A 71 4.39 17.91 5.95
CA GLU A 71 4.66 19.17 5.26
C GLU A 71 5.99 19.73 5.75
N LEU A 72 6.91 20.05 4.82
CA LEU A 72 8.19 20.64 5.14
C LEU A 72 8.25 22.07 4.60
N PRO A 73 8.51 23.08 5.45
CA PRO A 73 8.62 24.46 5.01
C PRO A 73 9.85 24.64 4.11
N ARG A 74 9.84 25.70 3.31
CA ARG A 74 11.00 26.08 2.50
C ARG A 74 12.21 26.31 3.40
N THR A 75 13.33 25.70 3.08
CA THR A 75 14.63 26.01 3.70
C THR A 75 15.53 26.71 2.68
N VAL A 76 16.68 27.20 3.12
CA VAL A 76 17.66 27.89 2.24
C VAL A 76 18.11 26.98 1.08
N SER A 77 18.10 25.67 1.28
CA SER A 77 18.59 24.68 0.30
C SER A 77 17.49 23.81 -0.32
N GLN A 78 16.23 23.91 0.11
CA GLN A 78 15.16 23.02 -0.36
C GLN A 78 13.85 23.76 -0.66
N TYR A 79 13.22 23.38 -1.77
CA TYR A 79 11.84 23.75 -2.07
C TYR A 79 10.89 23.22 -0.98
N PRO A 80 9.79 23.92 -0.69
CA PRO A 80 8.80 23.43 0.27
C PRO A 80 8.23 22.10 -0.22
N LYS A 81 8.10 21.13 0.69
CA LYS A 81 7.45 19.85 0.41
C LYS A 81 6.02 19.92 0.94
N PRO A 82 4.98 19.86 0.08
CA PRO A 82 3.62 19.76 0.57
C PRO A 82 3.40 18.41 1.28
N SER A 83 2.37 18.35 2.10
CA SER A 83 1.79 17.08 2.55
C SER A 83 1.20 16.35 1.35
N ILE A 84 1.43 15.04 1.24
CA ILE A 84 0.99 14.22 0.12
C ILE A 84 0.24 13.02 0.68
N ALA A 85 -1.00 12.79 0.24
CA ALA A 85 -1.70 11.52 0.44
C ALA A 85 -1.41 10.59 -0.74
N HIS A 86 -1.13 9.32 -0.46
CA HIS A 86 -0.82 8.29 -1.45
C HIS A 86 -2.06 7.78 -2.17
N ARG A 87 -3.16 7.54 -1.43
CA ARG A 87 -4.50 7.13 -1.90
C ARG A 87 -4.62 5.73 -2.49
N ASP A 88 -3.51 5.06 -2.81
CA ASP A 88 -3.48 3.62 -3.17
C ASP A 88 -2.33 2.88 -2.47
N PHE A 89 -2.19 3.08 -1.16
CA PHE A 89 -1.17 2.40 -0.37
C PHE A 89 -1.53 0.92 -0.22
N LYS A 90 -0.64 0.01 -0.64
CA LYS A 90 -0.83 -1.45 -0.62
C LYS A 90 0.51 -2.15 -0.71
N SER A 91 0.57 -3.43 -0.37
CA SER A 91 1.80 -4.23 -0.39
C SER A 91 2.47 -4.28 -1.77
N ARG A 92 1.71 -4.18 -2.87
CA ARG A 92 2.24 -4.07 -4.25
C ARG A 92 2.92 -2.74 -4.57
N ASN A 93 2.56 -1.67 -3.87
CA ASN A 93 3.08 -0.32 -4.10
C ASN A 93 4.22 0.02 -3.12
N VAL A 94 4.73 -0.96 -2.39
CA VAL A 94 5.94 -0.84 -1.56
C VAL A 94 6.98 -1.78 -2.11
N LEU A 95 8.08 -1.26 -2.66
CA LEU A 95 9.19 -2.04 -3.18
C LEU A 95 10.23 -2.33 -2.11
N LEU A 96 11.00 -3.41 -2.26
CA LEU A 96 12.06 -3.79 -1.32
C LEU A 96 13.45 -3.70 -1.96
N LYS A 97 14.36 -3.04 -1.25
CA LYS A 97 15.80 -3.10 -1.54
C LYS A 97 16.40 -4.45 -1.10
N PRO A 98 17.63 -4.80 -1.54
CA PRO A 98 18.30 -6.04 -1.12
C PRO A 98 18.51 -6.19 0.40
N ASP A 99 18.57 -5.06 1.13
CA ASP A 99 18.65 -5.01 2.60
C ASP A 99 17.28 -5.00 3.29
N LEU A 100 16.20 -5.29 2.54
CA LEU A 100 14.80 -5.22 2.96
C LEU A 100 14.32 -3.83 3.38
N THR A 101 15.08 -2.77 3.06
CA THR A 101 14.59 -1.40 3.23
C THR A 101 13.41 -1.15 2.28
N PRO A 102 12.20 -0.82 2.78
CA PRO A 102 11.04 -0.57 1.95
C PRO A 102 11.08 0.83 1.31
N CYS A 103 10.55 0.92 0.10
CA CYS A 103 10.43 2.14 -0.69
C CYS A 103 9.00 2.27 -1.21
N ILE A 104 8.29 3.32 -0.82
CA ILE A 104 6.94 3.60 -1.35
C ILE A 104 7.07 4.00 -2.82
N SER A 105 6.21 3.45 -3.65
CA SER A 105 6.20 3.60 -5.11
C SER A 105 4.78 3.84 -5.63
N ASP A 106 4.65 4.13 -6.92
CA ASP A 106 3.37 4.38 -7.59
C ASP A 106 2.54 5.52 -6.96
N LEU A 107 2.99 6.74 -7.25
CA LEU A 107 2.32 7.97 -6.85
C LEU A 107 1.28 8.44 -7.89
N GLY A 108 0.80 7.55 -8.77
CA GLY A 108 -0.12 7.93 -9.86
C GLY A 108 -1.46 8.48 -9.38
N LEU A 109 -1.92 8.07 -8.19
CA LEU A 109 -3.12 8.58 -7.53
C LEU A 109 -2.82 9.58 -6.40
N ALA A 110 -1.54 9.89 -6.17
CA ALA A 110 -1.15 10.73 -5.05
C ALA A 110 -1.67 12.16 -5.20
N THR A 111 -2.07 12.78 -4.09
CA THR A 111 -2.65 14.13 -4.09
C THR A 111 -1.87 15.02 -3.14
N ARG A 112 -1.47 16.19 -3.62
CA ARG A 112 -0.87 17.26 -2.82
C ARG A 112 -1.97 17.93 -1.98
N LEU A 113 -1.76 17.99 -0.68
CA LEU A 113 -2.67 18.58 0.28
C LEU A 113 -2.11 19.95 0.69
N GLU A 114 -2.53 21.00 -0.02
CA GLU A 114 -2.07 22.37 0.23
C GLU A 114 -3.08 23.13 1.09
N THR A 115 -2.58 23.81 2.12
CA THR A 115 -3.41 24.64 2.99
C THR A 115 -4.07 25.76 2.19
N GLY A 116 -5.41 25.81 2.22
CA GLY A 116 -6.18 26.88 1.56
C GLY A 116 -6.52 26.65 0.09
N ARG A 117 -6.13 25.52 -0.53
CA ARG A 117 -6.65 25.09 -1.83
C ARG A 117 -7.74 24.05 -1.64
N GLY A 118 -8.84 24.17 -2.40
CA GLY A 118 -9.89 23.15 -2.44
C GLY A 118 -9.37 21.84 -3.04
N PHE A 119 -9.99 20.72 -2.67
CA PHE A 119 -9.55 19.36 -3.04
C PHE A 119 -9.83 18.95 -4.51
N GLY A 120 -10.21 19.89 -5.39
CA GLY A 120 -10.52 19.63 -6.80
C GLY A 120 -11.60 18.58 -7.03
N ASP A 121 -11.75 18.12 -8.29
CA ASP A 121 -12.58 16.95 -8.68
C ASP A 121 -11.93 15.62 -8.26
N ALA A 122 -11.36 15.55 -7.05
CA ALA A 122 -10.76 14.31 -6.56
C ALA A 122 -11.85 13.25 -6.36
N HIS A 123 -11.96 12.30 -7.30
CA HIS A 123 -12.83 11.13 -7.17
C HIS A 123 -12.51 10.37 -5.88
N LEU A 124 -13.48 10.29 -4.97
CA LEU A 124 -13.27 9.78 -3.60
C LEU A 124 -13.01 8.27 -3.53
N GLN A 125 -13.55 7.50 -4.48
CA GLN A 125 -13.45 6.04 -4.53
C GLN A 125 -12.44 5.57 -5.59
N VAL A 126 -11.21 6.07 -5.48
CA VAL A 126 -10.07 5.60 -6.28
C VAL A 126 -9.16 4.72 -5.44
N GLY A 127 -8.32 3.93 -6.11
CA GLY A 127 -7.43 2.98 -5.47
C GLY A 127 -8.03 1.58 -5.37
N THR A 128 -7.31 0.69 -4.70
CA THR A 128 -7.66 -0.74 -4.64
C THR A 128 -8.71 -1.00 -3.57
N ALA A 129 -9.92 -1.42 -3.98
CA ALA A 129 -11.09 -1.56 -3.09
C ALA A 129 -10.83 -2.29 -1.76
N ARG A 130 -10.05 -3.38 -1.79
CA ARG A 130 -9.67 -4.18 -0.62
C ARG A 130 -8.95 -3.39 0.47
N TYR A 131 -8.25 -2.32 0.11
CA TYR A 131 -7.47 -1.47 1.01
C TYR A 131 -8.20 -0.18 1.41
N MET A 132 -9.42 0.04 0.90
CA MET A 132 -10.19 1.25 1.20
C MET A 132 -10.65 1.29 2.65
N ALA A 133 -10.45 2.46 3.28
CA ALA A 133 -10.96 2.74 4.61
C ALA A 133 -12.51 2.68 4.65
N PRO A 134 -13.13 2.35 5.80
CA PRO A 134 -14.58 2.22 5.90
C PRO A 134 -15.33 3.49 5.47
N GLU A 135 -14.80 4.68 5.76
CA GLU A 135 -15.36 5.96 5.33
C GLU A 135 -15.33 6.15 3.81
N VAL A 136 -14.37 5.53 3.11
CA VAL A 136 -14.27 5.53 1.65
C VAL A 136 -15.30 4.59 1.05
N LEU A 137 -15.42 3.39 1.62
CA LEU A 137 -16.41 2.39 1.21
C LEU A 137 -17.84 2.90 1.40
N ASP A 138 -18.10 3.65 2.47
CA ASP A 138 -19.40 4.27 2.73
C ASP A 138 -19.64 5.60 1.98
N GLY A 139 -18.65 6.10 1.23
CA GLY A 139 -18.73 7.38 0.53
C GLY A 139 -18.86 8.59 1.47
N ALA A 140 -18.53 8.41 2.75
CA ALA A 140 -18.72 9.38 3.83
C ALA A 140 -17.42 10.10 4.21
N ILE A 141 -16.53 10.32 3.24
CA ILE A 141 -15.22 10.97 3.46
C ILE A 141 -15.41 12.47 3.66
N GLN A 142 -14.74 13.03 4.66
CA GLN A 142 -14.59 14.48 4.80
C GLN A 142 -13.47 14.96 3.86
N PHE A 143 -13.71 16.02 3.09
CA PHE A 143 -12.68 16.65 2.26
C PHE A 143 -11.75 17.52 3.12
N THR A 144 -10.95 16.87 3.96
CA THR A 144 -9.93 17.51 4.79
C THR A 144 -8.59 16.81 4.60
N ARG A 145 -7.50 17.55 4.81
CA ARG A 145 -6.14 17.01 4.73
C ARG A 145 -6.02 15.74 5.58
N ASP A 146 -6.41 15.84 6.85
CA ASP A 146 -6.25 14.76 7.81
C ASP A 146 -7.10 13.52 7.47
N ALA A 147 -8.25 13.68 6.79
CA ALA A 147 -9.03 12.54 6.32
C ALA A 147 -8.29 11.72 5.25
N PHE A 148 -7.70 12.38 4.25
CA PHE A 148 -6.88 11.70 3.24
C PHE A 148 -5.66 11.00 3.86
N LEU A 149 -4.99 11.63 4.83
CA LEU A 149 -3.87 11.00 5.53
C LEU A 149 -4.30 9.77 6.34
N ARG A 150 -5.47 9.81 7.00
CA ARG A 150 -6.00 8.66 7.76
C ARG A 150 -6.37 7.48 6.87
N ILE A 151 -6.82 7.73 5.64
CA ILE A 151 -7.10 6.68 4.65
C ILE A 151 -5.82 5.88 4.35
N ASP A 152 -4.69 6.57 4.15
CA ASP A 152 -3.40 5.89 3.94
C ASP A 152 -2.96 5.11 5.18
N VAL A 153 -3.18 5.65 6.39
CA VAL A 153 -2.84 4.97 7.66
C VAL A 153 -3.67 3.70 7.85
N TYR A 154 -4.94 3.71 7.47
CA TYR A 154 -5.78 2.52 7.46
C TYR A 154 -5.19 1.44 6.54
N ALA A 155 -4.83 1.82 5.32
CA ALA A 155 -4.24 0.92 4.36
C ALA A 155 -2.86 0.37 4.81
N LEU A 156 -2.02 1.21 5.43
CA LEU A 156 -0.78 0.79 6.08
C LEU A 156 -1.03 -0.30 7.14
N GLY A 157 -2.08 -0.15 7.95
CA GLY A 157 -2.46 -1.17 8.93
C GLY A 157 -2.77 -2.53 8.31
N LEU A 158 -3.42 -2.54 7.14
CA LEU A 158 -3.67 -3.79 6.40
C LEU A 158 -2.38 -4.41 5.86
N VAL A 159 -1.44 -3.60 5.36
CA VAL A 159 -0.15 -4.11 4.88
C VAL A 159 0.71 -4.64 6.04
N ILE A 160 0.67 -4.01 7.21
CA ILE A 160 1.31 -4.54 8.43
C ILE A 160 0.68 -5.89 8.81
N TRP A 161 -0.64 -6.02 8.73
CA TRP A 161 -1.31 -7.30 8.93
C TRP A 161 -0.82 -8.37 7.94
N GLU A 162 -0.66 -8.04 6.65
CA GLU A 162 -0.08 -8.97 5.66
C GLU A 162 1.31 -9.45 6.09
N LEU A 163 2.18 -8.53 6.52
CA LEU A 163 3.52 -8.89 7.02
C LEU A 163 3.44 -9.84 8.22
N MET A 164 2.57 -9.55 9.20
CA MET A 164 2.41 -10.38 10.39
C MET A 164 1.92 -11.80 10.05
N THR A 165 1.06 -11.97 9.04
CA THR A 165 0.61 -13.30 8.61
C THR A 165 1.70 -14.15 7.97
N ARG A 166 2.77 -13.51 7.50
CA ARG A 166 3.93 -14.12 6.86
C ARG A 166 5.19 -14.04 7.71
N ALA A 167 5.06 -13.65 8.98
CA ALA A 167 6.16 -13.57 9.92
C ALA A 167 6.07 -14.65 11.01
N HIS A 168 7.23 -15.16 11.37
CA HIS A 168 7.43 -15.98 12.57
C HIS A 168 7.40 -15.11 13.82
N GLY A 169 6.97 -15.70 14.95
CA GLY A 169 6.92 -15.01 16.23
C GLY A 169 8.31 -14.62 16.74
N PRO A 170 8.40 -13.74 17.76
CA PRO A 170 9.69 -13.27 18.29
C PRO A 170 10.59 -14.39 18.84
N SER A 171 9.98 -15.47 19.34
CA SER A 171 10.67 -16.61 19.93
C SER A 171 10.87 -17.78 18.97
N ASP A 172 10.36 -17.66 17.74
CA ASP A 172 10.49 -18.72 16.74
C ASP A 172 11.89 -18.70 16.11
N ILE A 173 12.43 -19.89 15.86
CA ILE A 173 13.67 -20.04 15.12
C ILE A 173 13.39 -19.66 13.66
N PRO A 174 14.09 -18.67 13.08
CA PRO A 174 13.91 -18.28 11.69
C PRO A 174 14.03 -19.51 10.77
N PRO A 175 13.20 -19.60 9.72
CA PRO A 175 13.28 -20.71 8.79
C PRO A 175 14.66 -20.69 8.10
N ASP A 176 15.27 -21.87 7.96
CA ASP A 176 16.34 -22.08 6.99
C ASP A 176 15.78 -21.75 5.60
N GLU A 177 16.56 -21.05 4.78
CA GLU A 177 16.17 -20.65 3.42
C GLU A 177 15.77 -21.84 2.53
N ASN A 178 16.25 -23.05 2.88
CA ASN A 178 15.96 -24.30 2.16
C ASN A 178 14.86 -25.15 2.83
N ALA A 179 14.34 -24.73 3.99
CA ALA A 179 13.28 -25.46 4.67
C ALA A 179 11.90 -25.21 4.02
N PRO A 180 10.97 -26.19 4.10
CA PRO A 180 9.61 -25.96 3.65
C PRO A 180 8.94 -24.85 4.46
N PRO A 181 8.03 -24.06 3.84
CA PRO A 181 7.25 -23.05 4.54
C PRO A 181 6.50 -23.65 5.73
N ARG A 182 6.55 -22.99 6.89
CA ARG A 182 5.85 -23.43 8.11
C ARG A 182 4.58 -22.62 8.36
N LEU A 183 4.45 -21.46 7.74
CA LEU A 183 3.27 -20.60 7.82
C LEU A 183 2.33 -20.90 6.65
N PRO A 184 1.00 -20.79 6.86
CA PRO A 184 0.03 -20.86 5.78
C PRO A 184 0.38 -19.90 4.63
N PRO A 185 0.04 -20.28 3.37
CA PRO A 185 0.25 -19.44 2.20
C PRO A 185 -0.29 -18.02 2.39
N TYR A 186 0.28 -17.08 1.64
CA TYR A 186 -0.21 -15.71 1.62
C TYR A 186 -1.70 -15.66 1.27
N MET A 187 -2.41 -14.79 1.98
CA MET A 187 -3.80 -14.41 1.68
C MET A 187 -3.90 -12.90 1.75
N ALA A 188 -4.59 -12.29 0.78
CA ALA A 188 -4.81 -10.85 0.78
C ALA A 188 -5.74 -10.43 1.95
N PRO A 189 -5.68 -9.17 2.42
CA PRO A 189 -6.56 -8.69 3.49
C PRO A 189 -8.04 -8.96 3.17
N PHE A 190 -8.80 -9.57 4.07
CA PHE A 190 -10.21 -9.96 3.86
C PHE A 190 -10.47 -11.12 2.87
N GLU A 191 -9.44 -11.77 2.33
CA GLU A 191 -9.63 -12.86 1.36
C GLU A 191 -10.36 -14.06 1.97
N ALA A 192 -10.07 -14.41 3.23
CA ALA A 192 -10.72 -15.52 3.91
C ALA A 192 -12.21 -15.27 4.16
N GLU A 193 -12.61 -14.01 4.30
CA GLU A 193 -13.95 -13.62 4.74
C GLU A 193 -14.87 -13.22 3.59
N VAL A 194 -14.35 -12.55 2.57
CA VAL A 194 -15.15 -12.08 1.42
C VAL A 194 -14.68 -12.60 0.06
N GLY A 195 -13.63 -13.42 0.05
CA GLY A 195 -13.09 -14.09 -1.15
C GLY A 195 -11.92 -13.35 -1.83
N PRO A 196 -11.30 -13.97 -2.85
CA PRO A 196 -10.12 -13.44 -3.54
C PRO A 196 -10.41 -12.20 -4.40
N ILE A 197 -11.63 -12.07 -4.90
CA ILE A 197 -12.08 -10.92 -5.71
C ILE A 197 -13.41 -10.43 -5.13
N PRO A 198 -13.40 -9.65 -4.03
CA PRO A 198 -14.62 -9.19 -3.40
C PRO A 198 -15.24 -8.04 -4.18
N THR A 199 -16.57 -8.03 -4.25
CA THR A 199 -17.32 -6.88 -4.78
C THR A 199 -17.27 -5.72 -3.79
N MET A 200 -17.46 -4.50 -4.29
CA MET A 200 -17.53 -3.30 -3.45
C MET A 200 -18.60 -3.44 -2.36
N ASP A 201 -19.79 -3.95 -2.68
CA ASP A 201 -20.89 -4.15 -1.73
C ASP A 201 -20.52 -5.12 -0.59
N LYS A 202 -19.78 -6.20 -0.90
CA LYS A 202 -19.32 -7.16 0.12
C LYS A 202 -18.32 -6.50 1.06
N LEU A 203 -17.37 -5.73 0.52
CA LEU A 203 -16.41 -4.98 1.33
C LEU A 203 -17.11 -3.92 2.19
N GLN A 204 -18.01 -3.14 1.61
CA GLN A 204 -18.79 -2.14 2.33
C GLN A 204 -19.56 -2.77 3.50
N HIS A 205 -20.30 -3.85 3.23
CA HIS A 205 -21.05 -4.56 4.25
C HIS A 205 -20.14 -5.09 5.36
N TYR A 206 -19.05 -5.77 5.00
CA TYR A 206 -18.17 -6.42 5.98
C TYR A 206 -17.30 -5.43 6.77
N VAL A 207 -16.68 -4.48 6.10
CA VAL A 207 -15.67 -3.57 6.68
C VAL A 207 -16.31 -2.32 7.30
N ALA A 208 -17.27 -1.71 6.60
CA ALA A 208 -17.89 -0.46 7.04
C ALA A 208 -19.11 -0.69 7.93
N LYS A 209 -20.05 -1.56 7.52
CA LYS A 209 -21.29 -1.82 8.29
C LYS A 209 -21.06 -2.72 9.50
N LEU A 210 -20.43 -3.88 9.30
CA LEU A 210 -20.15 -4.83 10.40
C LEU A 210 -18.91 -4.46 11.22
N LYS A 211 -18.11 -3.48 10.75
CA LYS A 211 -16.87 -3.03 11.39
C LYS A 211 -15.83 -4.14 11.59
N ASN A 212 -15.88 -5.19 10.77
CA ASN A 212 -14.93 -6.29 10.86
C ASN A 212 -13.57 -5.89 10.30
N ARG A 213 -12.52 -6.58 10.76
CA ARG A 213 -11.13 -6.45 10.31
C ARG A 213 -10.59 -7.85 9.98
N PRO A 214 -9.49 -7.95 9.21
CA PRO A 214 -8.88 -9.25 8.94
C PRO A 214 -8.53 -9.94 10.26
N ARG A 215 -8.80 -11.24 10.35
CA ARG A 215 -8.63 -11.98 11.61
C ARG A 215 -7.18 -11.98 12.08
N ALA A 216 -6.99 -11.77 13.38
CA ALA A 216 -5.72 -12.04 14.04
C ALA A 216 -5.48 -13.55 14.11
N ARG A 217 -4.22 -13.98 14.01
CA ARG A 217 -3.89 -15.40 14.19
C ARG A 217 -3.96 -15.76 15.69
N PRO A 218 -4.52 -16.92 16.06
CA PRO A 218 -4.75 -17.28 17.47
C PRO A 218 -3.50 -17.30 18.36
N TRP A 219 -2.31 -17.43 17.79
CA TRP A 219 -1.06 -17.46 18.55
C TRP A 219 -0.44 -16.08 18.77
N TRP A 220 -0.89 -15.03 18.06
CA TRP A 220 -0.44 -13.66 18.34
C TRP A 220 -0.83 -13.19 19.74
N GLU A 221 -1.93 -13.71 20.30
CA GLU A 221 -2.37 -13.41 21.67
C GLU A 221 -1.55 -14.16 22.73
N LYS A 222 -0.84 -15.22 22.35
CA LYS A 222 -0.04 -16.06 23.24
C LYS A 222 1.40 -15.59 23.36
N ASP A 223 1.89 -14.87 22.36
CA ASP A 223 3.18 -14.19 22.38
C ASP A 223 3.09 -12.96 23.31
N GLN A 224 3.10 -13.20 24.62
CA GLN A 224 3.32 -12.12 25.57
C GLN A 224 4.72 -11.56 25.32
N VAL A 225 4.77 -10.28 24.92
CA VAL A 225 6.01 -9.50 24.93
C VAL A 225 6.49 -9.51 26.37
N SER A 226 7.46 -10.37 26.68
CA SER A 226 8.17 -10.31 27.95
C SER A 226 8.75 -8.90 28.00
N GLU A 227 8.37 -8.11 29.01
CA GLU A 227 8.81 -6.73 29.15
C GLU A 227 10.35 -6.66 29.10
N CYS A 228 10.90 -6.31 27.94
CA CYS A 228 12.27 -5.85 27.84
C CYS A 228 12.26 -4.36 28.21
N TYR A 229 12.41 -4.09 29.50
CA TYR A 229 12.83 -2.79 30.03
C TYR A 229 14.32 -2.56 29.78
#